data_AF-A0A1C5DC24-F1
#
_entry.id   AF-A0A1C5DC24-F1
#
_cell.length_a   1.000
_cell.length_b   1.000
_cell.length_c   1.000
_cell.angle_alpha   90.00
_cell.angle_beta   90.00
_cell.angle_gamma   90.00
#
_symmetry.space_group_name_H-M   'P 1'
#
loop_
_entity.id
_entity.type
_entity.pdbx_description
1 polymer ?
#
loop_
_entity_poly.entity_id
_entity_poly.type
_entity_poly.pdbx_seq_one_letter_code
_entity_poly.pdbx_strand_id
1 'polypeptide(L)'
;MKELAGRLAALDPDAGAALHVIVYFDRLVEGRAGLESLVRGAAVLSGCPARLVDEARGVRIRVGADGIRQDDGGPVDPDWMSAALVPDGVAAVWLERTGPPNGVDAMVLERAA
;
A
#
# COMPACT_ATOMS: atom_id res chain seq x y z
N MET A 1 18.28 6.88 10.01
CA MET A 1 16.93 6.29 10.14
C MET A 1 16.89 4.78 10.39
N LYS A 2 17.71 3.94 9.72
CA LYS A 2 17.69 2.48 9.95
C LYS A 2 17.91 2.07 11.41
N GLU A 3 18.76 2.79 12.15
CA GLU A 3 18.99 2.53 13.58
C GLU A 3 17.77 2.79 14.47
N LEU A 4 16.95 3.80 14.17
CA LEU A 4 15.78 4.12 14.99
C LEU A 4 14.67 3.08 14.78
N ALA A 5 14.41 2.69 13.53
CA ALA A 5 13.42 1.66 13.20
C ALA A 5 13.81 0.30 13.80
N GLY A 6 15.09 -0.06 13.78
CA GLY A 6 15.56 -1.30 14.41
C GLY A 6 15.44 -1.29 15.93
N ARG A 7 15.71 -0.15 16.59
CA ARG A 7 15.54 -0.02 18.05
C ARG A 7 14.07 -0.02 18.46
N LEU A 8 13.18 0.60 17.66
CA LEU A 8 11.75 0.63 17.93
C LEU A 8 11.12 -0.75 17.72
N ALA A 9 11.48 -1.48 16.65
CA ALA A 9 11.00 -2.84 16.42
C ALA A 9 11.38 -3.83 17.54
N ALA A 10 12.51 -3.60 18.22
CA ALA A 10 12.93 -4.40 19.37
C ALA A 10 12.11 -4.11 20.65
N LEU A 11 11.46 -2.94 20.73
CA LEU A 11 10.59 -2.52 21.84
C LEU A 11 9.12 -2.81 21.56
N ASP A 12 8.69 -2.54 20.33
CA ASP A 12 7.35 -2.70 19.80
C ASP A 12 7.46 -3.04 18.29
N PRO A 13 7.26 -4.32 17.92
CA PRO A 13 7.35 -4.76 16.53
C PRO A 13 6.35 -4.04 15.61
N ASP A 14 5.16 -3.72 16.10
CA ASP A 14 4.10 -3.08 15.31
C ASP A 14 4.44 -1.62 15.04
N ALA A 15 4.95 -0.90 16.05
CA ALA A 15 5.44 0.46 15.88
C ALA A 15 6.66 0.51 14.92
N GLY A 16 7.55 -0.48 15.01
CA GLY A 16 8.67 -0.63 14.08
C GLY A 16 8.23 -0.85 12.64
N ALA A 17 7.21 -1.69 12.43
CA ALA A 17 6.62 -1.95 11.12
C ALA A 17 5.93 -0.70 10.55
N ALA A 18 5.13 0.01 11.33
CA ALA A 18 4.49 1.25 10.92
C ALA A 18 5.52 2.32 10.51
N LEU A 19 6.60 2.50 11.29
CA LEU A 19 7.67 3.42 10.92
C LEU A 19 8.38 3.00 9.63
N HIS A 20 8.58 1.69 9.41
CA HIS A 20 9.17 1.20 8.17
C HIS A 20 8.30 1.56 6.95
N VAL A 21 6.98 1.43 7.07
CA VAL A 21 6.03 1.83 6.01
C VAL A 21 6.18 3.31 5.68
N ILE A 22 6.16 4.19 6.69
CA ILE A 22 6.30 5.64 6.50
C ILE A 22 7.59 5.96 5.74
N VAL A 23 8.72 5.45 6.23
CA VAL A 23 10.04 5.70 5.62
C VAL A 23 10.14 5.16 4.20
N TYR A 24 9.47 4.05 3.91
CA TYR A 24 9.44 3.48 2.57
C TYR A 24 8.71 4.39 1.60
N PHE A 25 7.49 4.82 1.93
CA PHE A 25 6.70 5.70 1.06
C PHE A 25 7.29 7.11 0.94
N ASP A 26 7.89 7.65 2.00
CA ASP A 26 8.60 8.94 1.94
C ASP A 26 9.70 8.90 0.86
N ARG A 27 10.46 7.79 0.79
CA ARG A 27 11.49 7.61 -0.24
C ARG A 27 10.93 7.49 -1.64
N LEU A 28 9.76 6.87 -1.80
CA LEU A 28 9.10 6.81 -3.11
C LEU A 28 8.69 8.21 -3.57
N VAL A 29 8.14 9.02 -2.66
CA VAL A 29 7.74 10.40 -2.94
C VAL A 29 8.95 11.27 -3.25
N GLU A 30 9.99 11.24 -2.41
CA GLU A 30 11.25 11.97 -2.63
C GLU A 30 11.90 11.58 -3.96
N GLY A 31 11.89 10.29 -4.29
CA GLY A 31 12.41 9.74 -5.55
C GLY A 31 11.50 9.93 -6.76
N ARG A 32 10.31 10.53 -6.60
CA ARG A 32 9.28 10.67 -7.64
C ARG A 32 8.96 9.35 -8.34
N ALA A 33 8.84 8.29 -7.56
CA ALA A 33 8.54 6.96 -8.07
C ALA A 33 7.16 6.94 -8.76
N GLY A 34 7.03 6.11 -9.79
CA GLY A 34 5.77 5.94 -10.52
C GLY A 34 4.72 5.16 -9.72
N LEU A 35 3.48 5.18 -10.21
CA LEU A 35 2.32 4.52 -9.58
C LEU A 35 2.54 3.02 -9.34
N GLU A 36 3.22 2.31 -10.23
CA GLU A 36 3.49 0.88 -10.03
C GLU A 36 4.41 0.62 -8.84
N SER A 37 5.42 1.46 -8.61
CA SER A 37 6.31 1.34 -7.46
C SER A 37 5.56 1.57 -6.15
N LEU A 38 4.58 2.48 -6.16
CA LEU A 38 3.69 2.74 -5.03
C LEU A 38 2.82 1.50 -4.73
N VAL A 39 2.15 0.93 -5.74
CA VAL A 39 1.33 -0.28 -5.55
C VAL A 39 2.18 -1.49 -5.14
N ARG A 40 3.39 -1.60 -5.68
CA ARG A 40 4.34 -2.65 -5.28
C ARG A 40 4.76 -2.51 -3.82
N GLY A 41 5.02 -1.28 -3.37
CA GLY A 41 5.26 -0.98 -1.96
C GLY A 41 4.10 -1.44 -1.08
N ALA A 42 2.87 -1.09 -1.47
CA ALA A 42 1.67 -1.49 -0.75
C ALA A 42 1.54 -3.02 -0.66
N ALA A 43 1.77 -3.73 -1.77
CA ALA A 43 1.64 -5.18 -1.81
C ALA A 43 2.69 -5.90 -0.94
N VAL A 44 3.95 -5.49 -1.06
CA VAL A 44 5.07 -6.14 -0.34
C VAL A 44 5.00 -5.84 1.16
N LEU A 45 4.65 -4.61 1.56
CA LEU A 45 4.60 -4.22 2.96
C LEU A 45 3.38 -4.79 3.71
N SER A 46 2.24 -4.92 3.03
CA SER A 46 1.03 -5.55 3.60
C SER A 46 1.05 -7.08 3.50
N GLY A 47 1.98 -7.65 2.72
CA GLY A 47 2.06 -9.09 2.48
C GLY A 47 0.81 -9.67 1.79
N CYS A 48 0.05 -8.85 1.06
CA CYS A 48 -1.09 -9.27 0.26
C CYS A 48 -1.10 -8.53 -1.09
N PRO A 49 -1.82 -9.02 -2.11
CA PRO A 49 -1.92 -8.30 -3.37
C PRO A 49 -2.52 -6.90 -3.18
N ALA A 50 -2.01 -5.92 -3.92
CA ALA A 50 -2.51 -4.54 -3.89
C ALA A 50 -2.92 -4.09 -5.30
N ARG A 51 -3.91 -3.21 -5.37
CA ARG A 51 -4.37 -2.60 -6.63
C ARG A 51 -4.41 -1.09 -6.54
N LEU A 52 -4.19 -0.44 -7.67
CA LEU A 52 -4.61 0.94 -7.89
C LEU A 52 -5.57 0.95 -9.08
N VAL A 53 -6.74 1.54 -8.87
CA VAL A 53 -7.76 1.71 -9.90
C VAL A 53 -8.16 3.18 -9.95
N ASP A 54 -8.03 3.76 -11.13
CA ASP A 54 -8.54 5.08 -11.49
C ASP A 54 -9.19 4.96 -12.88
N GLU A 55 -10.49 4.68 -12.89
CA GLU A 55 -11.26 4.49 -14.13
C GLU A 55 -11.32 5.79 -14.96
N ALA A 56 -11.35 6.96 -14.31
CA ALA A 56 -11.39 8.25 -15.00
C ALA A 56 -10.11 8.50 -15.83
N ARG A 57 -8.97 7.96 -15.39
CA ARG A 57 -7.69 8.03 -16.10
C ARG A 57 -7.33 6.74 -16.82
N GLY A 58 -8.19 5.72 -16.80
CA GLY A 58 -7.93 4.40 -17.38
C GLY A 58 -6.76 3.64 -16.73
N VAL A 59 -6.40 3.97 -15.49
CA VAL A 59 -5.28 3.34 -14.78
C VAL A 59 -5.79 2.13 -14.01
N ARG A 60 -5.21 0.96 -14.31
CA ARG A 60 -5.38 -0.27 -13.53
C ARG A 60 -4.02 -0.91 -13.31
N ILE A 61 -3.64 -1.06 -12.05
CA ILE A 61 -2.39 -1.67 -11.62
C ILE A 61 -2.72 -2.69 -10.56
N ARG A 62 -2.17 -3.89 -10.68
CA ARG A 62 -2.22 -4.90 -9.65
C ARG A 62 -0.82 -5.47 -9.45
N VAL A 63 -0.43 -5.63 -8.20
CA VAL A 63 0.84 -6.23 -7.82
C VAL A 63 0.58 -7.30 -6.77
N GLY A 64 1.13 -8.49 -6.96
CA GLY A 64 1.08 -9.59 -6.00
C GLY A 64 1.88 -9.30 -4.74
N ALA A 65 1.64 -10.07 -3.67
CA ALA A 65 2.37 -9.95 -2.40
C ALA A 65 3.89 -10.18 -2.54
N ASP A 66 4.30 -10.92 -3.57
CA ASP A 66 5.70 -11.12 -3.98
C ASP A 66 6.32 -9.90 -4.67
N GLY A 67 5.52 -8.84 -4.86
CA GLY A 67 5.90 -7.63 -5.55
C GLY A 67 5.87 -7.76 -7.06
N ILE A 68 5.37 -8.84 -7.66
CA ILE A 68 5.33 -9.02 -9.12
C ILE A 68 4.04 -8.41 -9.70
N ARG A 69 4.16 -7.64 -10.78
CA ARG A 69 2.99 -7.08 -11.47
C ARG A 69 2.16 -8.18 -12.10
N GLN A 70 0.85 -8.08 -11.93
CA GLN A 70 -0.14 -8.98 -12.50
C GLN A 70 -1.10 -8.15 -13.35
N ASP A 71 -1.17 -8.46 -14.65
CA ASP A 71 -2.04 -7.72 -15.57
C ASP A 71 -3.48 -8.25 -15.57
N ASP A 72 -3.73 -9.37 -14.89
CA ASP A 72 -5.03 -9.95 -14.63
C ASP A 72 -5.47 -9.74 -13.16
N GLY A 73 -6.79 -9.63 -12.95
CA GLY A 73 -7.31 -9.41 -11.60
C GLY A 73 -8.83 -9.36 -11.50
N GLY A 74 -9.53 -9.21 -12.64
CA GLY A 74 -10.99 -9.10 -12.63
C GLY A 74 -11.48 -7.84 -11.91
N PRO A 75 -12.78 -7.76 -11.59
CA PRO A 75 -13.35 -6.63 -10.87
C PRO A 75 -12.73 -6.47 -9.48
N VAL A 76 -12.77 -5.24 -8.95
CA VAL A 76 -12.47 -4.98 -7.54
C VAL A 76 -13.62 -5.48 -6.69
N ASP A 77 -13.30 -6.19 -5.60
CA ASP A 77 -14.27 -6.55 -4.58
C ASP A 77 -14.49 -5.34 -3.64
N PRO A 78 -15.73 -4.86 -3.46
CA PRO A 78 -16.01 -3.74 -2.57
C PRO A 78 -15.73 -4.03 -1.09
N ASP A 79 -15.63 -5.30 -0.68
CA ASP A 79 -15.34 -5.69 0.71
C ASP A 79 -13.83 -5.67 1.02
N TRP A 80 -12.98 -5.40 0.03
CA TRP A 80 -11.55 -5.22 0.23
C TRP A 80 -11.23 -3.89 0.91
N MET A 81 -10.19 -3.90 1.73
CA MET A 81 -9.69 -2.69 2.36
C MET A 81 -9.20 -1.70 1.29
N SER A 82 -9.55 -0.42 1.43
CA SER A 82 -9.12 0.62 0.49
C SER A 82 -8.97 2.00 1.10
N ALA A 83 -8.25 2.85 0.39
CA ALA A 83 -8.18 4.28 0.62
C ALA A 83 -8.32 5.03 -0.71
N ALA A 84 -9.15 6.08 -0.71
CA ALA A 84 -9.36 6.94 -1.87
C ALA A 84 -8.15 7.86 -2.08
N LEU A 85 -7.68 7.97 -3.33
CA LEU A 85 -6.56 8.85 -3.73
C LEU A 85 -6.93 10.33 -3.73
N VAL A 86 -8.23 10.63 -3.81
CA VAL A 86 -8.76 11.99 -3.70
C VAL A 86 -10.02 11.96 -2.85
N PRO A 87 -10.29 13.00 -2.05
CA PRO A 87 -11.54 13.12 -1.32
C PRO A 87 -12.74 12.98 -2.27
N ASP A 88 -13.72 12.15 -1.88
CA ASP A 88 -14.94 11.85 -2.65
C ASP A 88 -14.70 11.28 -4.07
N GLY A 89 -13.49 10.80 -4.35
CA GLY A 89 -13.12 10.22 -5.64
C GLY A 89 -13.41 8.73 -5.78
N VAL A 90 -13.51 8.28 -7.03
CA VAL A 90 -13.59 6.85 -7.38
C VAL A 90 -12.22 6.18 -7.52
N ALA A 91 -11.13 6.98 -7.53
CA ALA A 91 -9.77 6.47 -7.64
C ALA A 91 -9.28 6.03 -6.26
N ALA A 92 -8.79 4.80 -6.14
CA ALA A 92 -8.41 4.23 -4.86
C ALA A 92 -7.28 3.20 -4.97
N VAL A 93 -6.54 3.06 -3.88
CA VAL A 93 -5.65 1.92 -3.62
C VAL A 93 -6.41 0.90 -2.79
N TRP A 94 -6.29 -0.36 -3.17
CA TRP A 94 -6.94 -1.50 -2.54
C TRP A 94 -5.89 -2.51 -2.06
N LEU A 95 -6.16 -3.17 -0.95
CA LEU A 95 -5.50 -4.40 -0.53
C LEU A 95 -6.50 -5.54 -0.70
N GLU A 96 -6.12 -6.61 -1.41
CA GLU A 96 -6.99 -7.79 -1.68
C GLU A 96 -7.14 -8.65 -0.43
N ARG A 97 -7.73 -8.06 0.61
CA ARG A 97 -7.90 -8.61 1.95
C ARG A 97 -9.21 -8.09 2.54
N THR A 98 -9.95 -8.99 3.16
CA THR A 98 -11.18 -8.68 3.90
C THR A 98 -10.93 -8.72 5.41
N GLY A 99 -11.85 -8.14 6.19
CA GLY A 99 -11.76 -8.09 7.65
C GLY A 99 -11.22 -6.76 8.18
N PRO A 100 -10.98 -6.64 9.50
CA PRO A 100 -10.45 -5.42 10.09
C PRO A 100 -8.97 -5.22 9.72
N PRO A 101 -8.54 -4.00 9.36
CA PRO A 101 -7.14 -3.72 9.05
C PRO A 101 -6.29 -3.88 10.31
N ASN A 102 -5.11 -4.49 10.17
CA ASN A 102 -4.07 -4.36 11.19
C ASN A 102 -3.38 -2.98 11.08
N GLY A 103 -2.51 -2.65 12.04
CA GLY A 103 -1.83 -1.35 12.05
C GLY A 103 -0.96 -1.08 10.82
N VAL A 104 -0.35 -2.13 10.23
CA VAL A 104 0.45 -2.02 9.00
C VAL A 104 -0.44 -1.79 7.79
N ASP A 105 -1.55 -2.52 7.65
CA ASP A 105 -2.50 -2.35 6.54
C ASP A 105 -3.06 -0.92 6.53
N ALA A 106 -3.48 -0.41 7.69
CA ALA A 106 -3.97 0.94 7.84
C ALA A 106 -2.92 1.98 7.44
N MET A 107 -1.67 1.82 7.92
CA MET A 107 -0.57 2.73 7.59
C MET A 107 -0.19 2.66 6.11
N VAL A 108 -0.20 1.47 5.50
CA VAL A 108 0.08 1.30 4.06
C VAL A 108 -0.96 2.04 3.23
N LEU A 109 -2.25 1.87 3.54
CA LEU A 109 -3.33 2.56 2.82
C LEU A 109 -3.27 4.08 3.01
N GLU A 110 -2.99 4.56 4.23
CA GLU A 110 -2.80 5.99 4.50
C GLU A 110 -1.65 6.58 3.68
N ARG A 111 -0.50 5.89 3.59
CA ARG A 111 0.69 6.41 2.93
C ARG A 111 0.68 6.22 1.41
N ALA A 112 -0.10 5.28 0.90
CA ALA A 112 -0.27 5.02 -0.53
C ALA A 112 -1.34 5.93 -1.19
N ALA A 113 -2.20 6.56 -0.39
CA ALA A 113 -3.26 7.45 -0.86
C ALA A 113 -2.83 8.91 -1.01
#